data_AF-A0A926BGH9-F1
#
_entry.id   AF-A0A926BGH9-F1
#
_cell.length_a   1.000
_cell.length_b   1.000
_cell.length_c   1.000
_cell.angle_alpha   90.00
_cell.angle_beta   90.00
_cell.angle_gamma   90.00
#
_symmetry.space_group_name_H-M   'P 1'
#
loop_
_entity.id
_entity.type
_entity.pdbx_description
1 polymer ?
#
loop_
_entity_poly.entity_id
_entity_poly.type
_entity_poly.pdbx_seq_one_letter_code
_entity_poly.pdbx_strand_id
1 'polypeptide(L)' 'MGSPPQSELTIEERAAMDAWLAAHPYGEQDENGIDLSNIRRNLRLTPTERLARLQSAANSMIRLRNAIARN' A
#
# COMPACT_ATOMS: atom_id res chain seq x y z
N MET A 1 -5.62 -30.23 7.42
CA MET A 1 -5.91 -29.52 6.15
C MET A 1 -4.82 -28.48 5.99
N GLY A 2 -3.87 -28.72 5.08
CA GLY A 2 -2.70 -27.85 4.92
C GLY A 2 -3.09 -26.49 4.37
N SER A 3 -2.42 -25.42 4.83
CA SER A 3 -2.46 -24.12 4.18
C SER A 3 -2.18 -24.28 2.69
N PRO A 4 -2.90 -23.61 1.78
CA PRO A 4 -2.58 -23.67 0.37
C PRO A 4 -1.15 -23.14 0.18
N PRO A 5 -0.34 -23.77 -0.69
CA PRO A 5 0.97 -23.22 -1.05
C PRO A 5 0.76 -21.79 -1.56
N GLN A 6 1.63 -20.85 -1.17
CA GLN A 6 1.67 -19.53 -1.80
C GLN A 6 1.98 -19.78 -3.28
N SER A 7 0.94 -19.82 -4.11
CA SER A 7 1.06 -20.20 -5.51
C SER A 7 1.88 -19.13 -6.22
N GLU A 8 3.06 -19.52 -6.70
CA GLU A 8 3.82 -18.72 -7.65
C GLU A 8 2.88 -18.34 -8.80
N LEU A 9 2.79 -17.04 -9.08
CA LEU A 9 2.00 -16.52 -10.20
C LEU A 9 2.51 -17.18 -11.48
N THR A 10 1.59 -17.59 -12.36
CA THR A 10 1.98 -17.99 -13.72
C THR A 10 2.66 -16.82 -14.44
N ILE A 11 3.42 -17.11 -15.49
CA ILE A 11 4.11 -16.08 -16.29
C ILE A 11 3.11 -15.03 -16.80
N GLU A 12 1.91 -15.48 -17.21
CA GLU A 12 0.86 -14.61 -17.72
C GLU A 12 0.23 -13.74 -16.62
N GLU A 13 -0.06 -14.30 -15.45
CA GLU A 13 -0.59 -13.55 -14.30
C GLU A 13 0.42 -12.53 -13.77
N ARG A 14 1.71 -12.89 -13.75
CA ARG A 14 2.79 -11.95 -13.41
C ARG A 14 2.87 -10.81 -14.41
N ALA A 15 2.85 -11.11 -15.72
CA ALA A 15 2.86 -10.09 -16.76
C ALA A 15 1.64 -9.15 -16.67
N ALA A 16 0.45 -9.69 -16.38
CA ALA A 16 -0.76 -8.92 -16.18
C ALA A 16 -0.69 -8.02 -14.94
N MET A 17 -0.14 -8.53 -13.84
CA MET A 17 0.07 -7.76 -12.61
C MET A 17 1.08 -6.63 -12.83
N ASP A 18 2.20 -6.91 -13.51
CA ASP A 18 3.23 -5.93 -13.80
C ASP A 18 2.70 -4.83 -14.75
N ALA A 19 1.90 -5.20 -15.76
CA ALA A 19 1.21 -4.25 -16.64
C ALA A 19 0.19 -3.38 -15.87
N TRP A 20 -0.56 -3.98 -14.93
CA TRP A 20 -1.51 -3.24 -14.10
C TRP A 20 -0.80 -2.24 -13.17
N LEU A 21 0.31 -2.64 -12.53
CA LEU A 21 1.13 -1.78 -11.69
C LEU A 21 1.78 -0.64 -12.49
N ALA A 22 2.28 -0.94 -13.70
CA ALA A 22 2.84 0.06 -14.60
C ALA A 22 1.80 1.08 -15.09
N ALA A 23 0.55 0.64 -15.31
CA ALA A 23 -0.56 1.51 -15.73
C ALA A 23 -1.16 2.33 -14.56
N HIS A 24 -0.96 1.89 -13.32
CA HIS A 24 -1.50 2.54 -12.11
C HIS A 24 -0.39 2.83 -11.10
N PRO A 25 0.62 3.65 -11.45
CA PRO A 25 1.71 3.94 -10.53
C PRO A 25 1.16 4.60 -9.27
N TYR A 26 1.44 3.99 -8.12
CA TYR A 26 1.14 4.59 -6.82
C TYR A 26 2.13 5.73 -6.58
N GLY A 27 1.69 6.96 -6.87
CA GLY A 27 2.50 8.16 -6.67
C GLY A 27 3.64 8.32 -7.68
N GLU A 28 4.65 9.10 -7.30
CA GLU A 28 5.86 9.32 -8.10
C GLU A 28 6.91 8.30 -7.67
N GLN A 29 7.17 7.29 -8.49
CA GLN A 29 8.10 6.20 -8.17
C GLN A 29 9.49 6.43 -8.75
N ASP A 30 10.52 5.91 -8.09
CA ASP A 30 11.87 5.79 -8.65
C ASP A 30 12.06 4.49 -9.45
N GLU A 31 13.27 4.27 -9.95
CA GLU A 31 13.65 3.07 -10.73
C GLU A 31 13.49 1.74 -9.96
N ASN A 32 13.38 1.79 -8.63
CA ASN A 32 13.18 0.64 -7.76
C ASN A 32 11.71 0.49 -7.33
N GLY A 33 10.80 1.31 -7.88
CA GLY A 33 9.38 1.30 -7.52
C GLY A 33 9.07 1.96 -6.17
N ILE A 34 10.01 2.72 -5.60
CA ILE A 34 9.81 3.42 -4.32
C ILE A 34 9.03 4.71 -4.54
N ASP A 35 7.90 4.87 -3.85
CA ASP A 35 7.08 6.09 -3.90
C ASP A 35 7.77 7.28 -3.21
N LEU A 36 8.44 8.09 -4.03
CA LEU A 36 9.11 9.32 -3.62
C LEU A 36 8.12 10.38 -3.16
N SER A 37 6.86 10.36 -3.61
CA SER A 37 5.86 11.37 -3.21
C SER A 37 5.56 11.27 -1.72
N ASN A 38 5.42 10.05 -1.19
CA ASN A 38 5.22 9.81 0.23
C ASN A 38 6.48 10.13 1.06
N ILE A 39 7.67 9.79 0.56
CA ILE A 39 8.94 10.12 1.23
C ILE A 39 9.11 11.64 1.33
N ARG A 40 9.02 12.35 0.21
CA ARG A 40 9.14 13.82 0.15
C ARG A 40 8.11 14.50 1.04
N ARG A 41 6.88 13.99 1.08
CA ARG A 41 5.84 14.50 1.97
C ARG A 41 6.23 14.33 3.44
N ASN A 42 6.74 13.16 3.85
CA ASN A 42 7.16 12.94 5.23
C ASN A 42 8.37 13.80 5.62
N LEU A 43 9.32 14.03 4.70
CA LEU A 43 10.49 14.87 4.95
C LEU A 43 10.13 16.33 5.26
N ARG A 44 8.96 16.82 4.82
CA ARG A 44 8.43 18.15 5.14
C ARG A 44 7.73 18.25 6.50
N LEU A 45 7.52 17.12 7.17
CA LEU A 45 6.81 17.05 8.46
C LEU A 45 7.79 16.89 9.62
N THR A 46 7.49 17.56 10.72
CA THR A 46 8.09 17.29 12.03
C THR A 46 7.74 15.89 12.53
N PRO A 47 8.50 15.34 13.51
CA PRO A 47 8.18 14.02 14.08
C PRO A 47 6.73 13.91 14.58
N THR A 48 6.20 14.94 15.24
CA THR A 48 4.83 14.93 15.78
C THR A 48 3.78 14.97 14.67
N GLU A 49 4.01 15.73 13.59
CA GLU A 49 3.09 15.76 12.45
C GLU A 49 3.08 14.42 11.70
N ARG A 50 4.23 13.74 11.58
CA ARG A 50 4.30 12.36 11.04
C ARG A 50 3.46 11.41 11.90
N LEU A 51 3.58 11.51 13.23
CA LEU A 51 2.80 10.70 14.15
C LEU A 51 1.30 10.97 14.03
N ALA A 52 0.88 12.24 13.96
CA ALA A 52 -0.51 12.61 13.78
C ALA A 52 -1.09 12.08 12.46
N ARG A 53 -0.31 12.15 11.38
CA ARG A 53 -0.68 11.58 10.07
C ARG A 53 -0.83 10.05 10.15
N LEU A 54 0.10 9.36 10.79
CA LEU A 54 0.05 7.91 10.98
C LEU A 54 -1.17 7.50 11.80
N GLN A 55 -1.45 8.21 12.90
CA GLN A 55 -2.62 7.96 13.74
C GLN A 55 -3.92 8.11 12.96
N SER A 56 -4.02 9.13 12.10
CA SER A 56 -5.19 9.33 11.23
C SER A 56 -5.41 8.15 10.28
N ALA A 57 -4.33 7.63 9.66
CA ALA A 57 -4.40 6.46 8.80
C ALA A 57 -4.84 5.20 9.58
N ALA A 58 -4.26 4.96 10.77
CA ALA A 58 -4.64 3.85 11.64
C ALA A 58 -6.14 3.91 12.03
N ASN A 59 -6.62 5.10 12.39
CA ASN A 59 -8.03 5.32 12.73
C ASN A 59 -8.96 5.01 11.55
N SER A 60 -8.57 5.34 10.31
CA SER A 60 -9.34 4.98 9.11
C SER A 60 -9.44 3.47 8.91
N MET A 61 -8.35 2.73 9.13
CA MET A 61 -8.36 1.26 9.05
C MET A 61 -9.25 0.63 10.14
N ILE A 62 -9.20 1.16 11.38
CA ILE A 62 -10.08 0.71 12.46
C ILE A 62 -11.55 0.96 12.10
N ARG A 63 -11.87 2.12 11.52
CA ARG A 63 -13.23 2.43 11.06
C ARG A 63 -13.72 1.43 10.01
N LEU A 64 -12.88 1.12 9.02
CA LEU A 64 -13.19 0.14 7.98
C LEU A 64 -13.44 -1.24 8.58
N ARG A 65 -12.52 -1.73 9.43
CA ARG A 65 -12.66 -3.01 10.13
C ARG A 65 -13.99 -3.09 10.89
N ASN A 66 -14.30 -2.04 11.65
CA ASN A 66 -15.53 -2.01 12.42
C ASN A 66 -16.79 -1.92 11.53
N ALA A 67 -16.69 -1.34 10.33
CA ALA A 67 -17.79 -1.32 9.37
C ALA A 67 -18.04 -2.71 8.78
N ILE A 68 -16.98 -3.43 8.42
CA ILE A 68 -17.06 -4.81 7.93
C ILE A 68 -17.67 -5.72 8.99
N ALA A 69 -17.25 -5.60 10.26
CA ALA A 69 -17.76 -6.44 11.35
C ALA A 69 -19.23 -6.19 11.74
N ARG A 70 -19.85 -5.12 11.21
CA ARG A 70 -21.27 -4.80 11.44
C ARG A 70 -22.19 -5.28 10.30
N ASN A 71 -21.62 -5.71 9.19
CA ASN A 71 -22.33 -6.31 8.04
C ASN A 71 -22.27 -7.83 8.13
#